data_AF-A0A662UJS6-F1
#
_entry.id   AF-A0A662UJS6-F1
#
_cell.length_a   1.000
_cell.length_b   1.000
_cell.length_c   1.000
_cell.angle_alpha   90.00
_cell.angle_beta   90.00
_cell.angle_gamma   90.00
#
_symmetry.space_group_name_H-M   'P 1'
#
loop_
_entity.id
_entity.type
_entity.pdbx_description
1 polymer ?
#
loop_
_entity_poly.entity_id
_entity_poly.type
_entity_poly.pdbx_seq_one_letter_code
_entity_poly.pdbx_strand_id
1 'polypeptide(L)'
;MISLIYILGVLLALLPWTWLAKIYADKIKLRETLKEINELKAKIAELPPSKEKRRRVLKLRYEKLRKKVSNFFMINLIILWGALFMGIVIGRYFVLAYADFFNIPPYIPSPIDIPYITQEGYLSDLTLFFAVVLAYQALHNKVTGVSLLQTGSQ
;
A
#
# COMPACT_ATOMS: atom_id res chain seq x y z
N MET A 1 14.73 -2.15 -23.04
CA MET A 1 14.83 -0.70 -22.71
C MET A 1 13.46 -0.11 -22.37
N ILE A 2 12.46 -0.24 -23.24
CA ILE A 2 11.07 0.22 -22.97
C ILE A 2 10.49 -0.37 -21.67
N SER A 3 10.70 -1.67 -21.40
CA SER A 3 10.23 -2.31 -20.17
C SER A 3 10.80 -1.66 -18.90
N LEU A 4 12.07 -1.23 -18.93
CA LEU A 4 12.69 -0.53 -17.79
C LEU A 4 12.06 0.86 -17.59
N ILE A 5 11.76 1.56 -18.68
CA ILE A 5 11.12 2.87 -18.62
C ILE A 5 9.71 2.75 -18.06
N TYR A 6 8.97 1.72 -18.47
CA TYR A 6 7.68 1.41 -17.89
C TYR A 6 7.78 1.14 -16.38
N ILE A 7 8.69 0.25 -15.96
CA ILE A 7 8.91 -0.08 -14.55
C ILE A 7 9.27 1.19 -13.76
N LEU A 8 10.20 2.00 -14.24
CA LEU A 8 10.62 3.24 -13.58
C LEU A 8 9.47 4.25 -13.53
N GLY A 9 8.70 4.42 -14.60
CA GLY A 9 7.54 5.30 -14.64
C GLY A 9 6.47 4.90 -13.62
N VAL A 10 6.17 3.60 -13.50
CA VAL A 10 5.26 3.06 -12.50
C VAL A 10 5.82 3.29 -11.09
N LEU A 11 7.08 2.97 -10.82
CA LEU A 11 7.68 3.17 -9.48
C LEU A 11 7.67 4.64 -9.06
N LEU A 12 8.06 5.55 -9.97
CA LEU A 12 8.02 6.99 -9.72
C LEU A 12 6.60 7.49 -9.46
N ALA A 13 5.60 6.95 -10.16
CA ALA A 13 4.20 7.26 -9.92
C ALA A 13 3.73 6.78 -8.54
N LEU A 14 4.21 5.63 -8.07
CA LEU A 14 3.79 5.01 -6.81
C LEU A 14 4.44 5.66 -5.57
N LEU A 15 5.72 6.05 -5.63
CA LEU A 15 6.47 6.56 -4.48
C LEU A 15 5.80 7.73 -3.70
N PRO A 16 5.27 8.78 -4.35
CA PRO A 16 4.58 9.86 -3.66
C PRO A 16 3.43 9.38 -2.78
N TRP A 17 2.72 8.33 -3.21
CA TRP A 17 1.60 7.76 -2.46
C TRP A 17 2.06 7.01 -1.21
N THR A 18 3.20 6.31 -1.26
CA THR A 18 3.82 5.75 -0.03
C THR A 18 4.12 6.86 0.96
N TRP A 19 4.66 7.98 0.49
CA TRP A 19 5.00 9.10 1.36
C TRP A 19 3.76 9.74 1.99
N LEU A 20 2.68 9.91 1.22
CA LEU A 20 1.39 10.38 1.73
C LEU A 20 0.83 9.46 2.82
N ALA A 21 0.86 8.15 2.60
CA ALA A 21 0.43 7.17 3.59
C ALA A 21 1.29 7.22 4.86
N LYS A 22 2.62 7.38 4.71
CA LYS A 22 3.55 7.53 5.84
C LYS A 22 3.23 8.78 6.68
N ILE A 23 3.04 9.93 6.04
CA ILE A 23 2.67 11.18 6.74
C ILE A 23 1.39 10.97 7.54
N TYR A 24 0.41 10.30 6.95
CA TYR A 24 -0.84 10.02 7.64
C TYR A 24 -0.64 9.06 8.82
N ALA A 25 0.20 8.03 8.68
CA ALA A 25 0.59 7.12 9.76
C ALA A 25 1.27 7.85 10.93
N ASP A 26 2.20 8.76 10.61
CA ASP A 26 2.93 9.57 11.59
C ASP A 26 1.98 10.55 12.29
N LYS A 27 1.05 11.18 11.54
CA LYS A 27 0.03 12.10 12.07
C LYS A 27 -0.86 11.44 13.11
N ILE A 28 -1.24 10.17 12.90
CA ILE A 28 -2.06 9.44 13.87
C ILE A 28 -1.22 8.72 14.93
N LYS A 29 0.11 8.83 14.87
CA LYS A 29 1.05 8.11 15.75
C LYS A 29 0.72 6.62 15.79
N LEU A 30 0.63 6.00 14.61
CA LEU A 30 0.11 4.64 14.45
C LEU A 30 0.74 3.64 15.43
N ARG A 31 2.08 3.69 15.58
CA ARG A 31 2.83 2.79 16.47
C ARG A 31 2.43 2.94 17.94
N GLU A 32 2.32 4.18 18.42
CA GLU A 32 1.92 4.49 19.80
C GLU A 32 0.46 4.07 20.03
N THR A 33 -0.41 4.37 19.06
CA THR A 33 -1.83 3.99 19.10
C THR A 33 -2.00 2.47 19.19
N LEU A 34 -1.24 1.69 18.41
CA LEU A 34 -1.29 0.23 18.45
C LEU A 34 -0.78 -0.33 19.77
N LYS A 35 0.33 0.22 20.29
CA LYS A 35 0.84 -0.16 21.61
C LYS A 35 -0.20 0.11 22.70
N GLU A 36 -0.84 1.27 22.67
CA GLU A 36 -1.87 1.64 23.64
C GLU A 36 -3.11 0.74 23.54
N ILE A 37 -3.54 0.36 22.33
CA ILE A 37 -4.62 -0.60 22.12
C ILE A 37 -4.30 -1.93 22.80
N ASN A 38 -3.08 -2.45 22.62
CA ASN A 38 -2.66 -3.72 23.22
C ASN A 38 -2.59 -3.65 24.75
N GLU A 39 -2.07 -2.56 25.31
CA GLU A 39 -2.07 -2.33 26.75
C GLU A 39 -3.49 -2.20 27.33
N LEU A 40 -4.39 -1.51 26.63
CA LEU A 40 -5.79 -1.37 27.06
C LEU A 40 -6.51 -2.72 27.00
N LYS A 41 -6.26 -3.55 25.98
CA LYS A 41 -6.81 -4.90 25.86
C LYS A 41 -6.39 -5.76 27.06
N ALA A 42 -5.11 -5.75 27.43
CA ALA A 42 -4.59 -6.46 28.61
C ALA A 42 -5.23 -5.94 29.91
N LYS A 43 -5.22 -4.62 30.13
CA LYS A 43 -5.82 -3.99 31.32
C LYS A 43 -7.31 -4.29 31.49
N ILE A 44 -8.08 -4.36 30.39
CA ILE A 44 -9.50 -4.71 30.41
C ILE A 44 -9.72 -6.18 30.77
N ALA A 45 -8.83 -7.07 30.35
CA ALA A 45 -8.89 -8.50 30.66
C ALA A 45 -8.58 -8.81 32.13
N GLU A 46 -7.64 -8.08 32.74
CA GLU A 46 -7.23 -8.26 34.14
C GLU A 46 -8.17 -7.59 35.17
N LEU A 47 -9.10 -6.75 34.73
CA LEU A 47 -9.98 -6.00 35.62
C LEU A 47 -11.11 -6.87 36.21
N PRO A 48 -11.23 -6.96 37.55
CA PRO A 48 -12.31 -7.70 38.18
C PRO A 48 -13.69 -7.10 37.88
N PRO A 49 -14.77 -7.92 37.88
CA PRO A 49 -16.13 -7.48 37.56
C PRO A 49 -16.64 -6.32 38.44
N SER A 50 -16.15 -6.23 39.67
CA SER A 50 -16.50 -5.19 40.66
C SER A 50 -16.10 -3.77 40.25
N LYS A 51 -15.22 -3.59 39.25
CA LYS A 51 -14.77 -2.27 38.76
C LYS A 51 -15.42 -1.89 37.42
N GLU A 52 -16.73 -2.10 37.30
CA GLU A 52 -17.47 -1.95 36.04
C GLU A 52 -17.36 -0.54 35.43
N LYS A 53 -17.46 0.52 36.25
CA LYS A 53 -17.29 1.91 35.78
C LYS A 53 -15.93 2.12 35.12
N ARG A 54 -14.85 1.61 35.73
CA ARG A 54 -13.48 1.72 35.18
C ARG A 54 -13.33 0.90 33.91
N ARG A 55 -13.91 -0.30 33.86
CA ARG A 55 -13.94 -1.15 32.67
C ARG A 55 -14.64 -0.46 31.49
N ARG A 56 -15.77 0.21 31.72
CA ARG A 56 -16.49 0.98 30.70
C ARG A 56 -15.63 2.11 30.14
N VAL A 57 -14.97 2.89 30.99
CA VAL A 57 -14.09 4.00 30.54
C VAL A 57 -12.93 3.49 29.67
N LEU A 58 -12.27 2.39 30.07
CA LEU A 58 -11.19 1.81 29.27
C LEU A 58 -11.69 1.26 27.94
N LYS A 59 -12.88 0.63 27.92
CA LYS A 59 -13.49 0.13 26.68
C LYS A 59 -13.81 1.26 25.70
N LEU A 60 -14.35 2.39 26.18
CA LEU A 60 -14.60 3.57 25.35
C LEU A 60 -13.31 4.13 24.74
N ARG A 61 -12.22 4.19 25.53
CA ARG A 61 -10.91 4.62 25.03
C ARG A 61 -10.37 3.65 23.98
N TYR A 62 -10.45 2.35 24.23
CA TYR A 62 -10.08 1.30 23.29
C TYR A 62 -10.83 1.43 21.95
N GLU A 63 -12.16 1.60 21.99
CA GLU A 63 -12.98 1.74 20.78
C GLU A 63 -12.62 3.00 19.99
N LYS A 64 -12.34 4.12 20.68
CA LYS A 64 -11.89 5.37 20.03
C LYS A 64 -10.56 5.19 19.31
N LEU A 65 -9.58 4.51 19.92
CA LEU A 65 -8.29 4.23 19.27
C LEU A 65 -8.43 3.23 18.12
N ARG A 66 -9.23 2.17 18.30
CA ARG A 66 -9.52 1.19 17.24
C ARG A 66 -10.17 1.87 16.04
N LYS A 67 -11.09 2.82 16.26
CA LYS A 67 -11.70 3.61 15.18
C LYS A 67 -10.65 4.46 14.43
N LYS A 68 -9.67 5.05 15.12
CA LYS A 68 -8.55 5.76 14.46
C LYS A 68 -7.75 4.82 13.56
N VAL A 69 -7.39 3.63 14.04
CA VAL A 69 -6.66 2.63 13.24
C VAL A 69 -7.49 2.15 12.04
N SER A 70 -8.79 1.92 12.23
CA SER A 70 -9.70 1.55 11.15
C SER A 70 -9.79 2.64 10.08
N ASN A 71 -9.88 3.91 10.48
CA ASN A 71 -9.89 5.03 9.54
C ASN A 71 -8.56 5.13 8.78
N PHE A 72 -7.43 4.85 9.43
CA PHE A 72 -6.14 4.75 8.77
C PHE A 72 -6.10 3.66 7.72
N PHE A 73 -6.61 2.47 8.03
CA PHE A 73 -6.70 1.39 7.04
C PHE A 73 -7.51 1.82 5.80
N MET A 74 -8.66 2.46 6.00
CA MET A 74 -9.50 2.94 4.90
C MET A 74 -8.80 4.01 4.05
N ILE A 75 -8.13 4.97 4.68
CA ILE A 75 -7.38 6.01 3.96
C ILE A 75 -6.21 5.40 3.20
N ASN A 76 -5.48 4.46 3.81
CA ASN A 76 -4.40 3.75 3.15
C ASN A 76 -4.90 2.96 1.93
N LEU A 77 -6.07 2.33 2.02
CA LEU A 77 -6.71 1.64 0.91
C LEU A 77 -7.02 2.62 -0.24
N ILE A 78 -7.62 3.77 0.05
CA ILE A 78 -7.92 4.81 -0.97
C ILE A 78 -6.62 5.31 -1.64
N ILE A 79 -5.58 5.56 -0.84
CA ILE A 79 -4.26 5.96 -1.33
C ILE A 79 -3.67 4.91 -2.28
N LEU A 80 -3.76 3.61 -1.92
CA LEU A 80 -3.29 2.53 -2.77
C LEU A 80 -4.06 2.45 -4.09
N TRP A 81 -5.39 2.59 -4.08
CA TRP A 81 -6.18 2.63 -5.31
C TRP A 81 -5.79 3.81 -6.20
N GLY A 82 -5.61 5.00 -5.62
CA GLY A 82 -5.11 6.17 -6.35
C GLY A 82 -3.72 5.93 -6.95
N ALA A 83 -2.82 5.31 -6.18
CA ALA A 83 -1.49 4.94 -6.63
C ALA A 83 -1.52 3.96 -7.80
N LEU A 84 -2.36 2.91 -7.73
CA LEU A 84 -2.50 1.93 -8.79
C LEU A 84 -3.01 2.56 -10.08
N PHE A 85 -4.08 3.35 -9.99
CA PHE A 85 -4.66 4.04 -11.14
C PHE A 85 -3.62 4.97 -11.81
N MET A 86 -2.96 5.81 -11.01
CA MET A 86 -1.93 6.71 -11.54
C MET A 86 -0.72 5.97 -12.07
N GLY A 87 -0.33 4.84 -11.48
CA GLY A 87 0.76 4.00 -11.95
C GLY A 87 0.51 3.48 -13.37
N ILE A 88 -0.71 3.02 -13.67
CA ILE A 88 -1.08 2.56 -15.01
C ILE A 88 -1.02 3.73 -16.01
N VAL A 89 -1.64 4.86 -15.68
CA VAL A 89 -1.71 6.03 -16.57
C VAL A 89 -0.33 6.60 -16.85
N ILE A 90 0.45 6.86 -15.80
CA ILE A 90 1.79 7.45 -15.91
C ILE A 90 2.75 6.46 -16.59
N GLY A 91 2.71 5.17 -16.22
CA GLY A 91 3.54 4.14 -16.86
C GLY A 91 3.32 4.07 -18.36
N ARG A 92 2.05 4.07 -18.81
CA ARG A 92 1.72 4.08 -20.24
C ARG A 92 2.14 5.38 -20.92
N TYR A 93 1.93 6.53 -20.27
CA TYR A 93 2.35 7.83 -20.79
C TYR A 93 3.87 7.88 -21.04
N PHE A 94 4.70 7.40 -20.10
CA PHE A 94 6.16 7.36 -20.27
C PHE A 94 6.58 6.47 -21.44
N VAL A 95 5.95 5.31 -21.62
CA VAL A 95 6.24 4.43 -22.77
C VAL A 95 5.90 5.11 -24.09
N LEU A 96 4.72 5.75 -24.18
CA LEU A 96 4.31 6.46 -25.38
C LEU A 96 5.24 7.64 -25.71
N ALA A 97 5.54 8.47 -24.71
CA ALA A 97 6.44 9.62 -24.90
C ALA A 97 7.85 9.18 -25.31
N TYR A 98 8.35 8.10 -24.73
CA TYR A 98 9.64 7.55 -25.08
C TYR A 98 9.65 6.94 -26.50
N ALA A 99 8.62 6.17 -26.83
CA ALA A 99 8.48 5.53 -28.13
C ALA A 99 8.41 6.57 -29.26
N ASP A 100 7.65 7.64 -29.04
CA ASP A 100 7.54 8.77 -29.97
C ASP A 100 8.89 9.49 -30.14
N PHE A 101 9.58 9.81 -29.03
CA PHE A 101 10.87 10.50 -29.07
C PHE A 101 11.95 9.73 -29.84
N PHE A 102 11.97 8.40 -29.73
CA PHE A 102 12.94 7.54 -30.41
C PHE A 102 12.42 6.93 -31.71
N ASN A 103 11.19 7.25 -32.11
CA ASN A 103 10.50 6.69 -33.27
C ASN A 103 10.54 5.15 -33.32
N ILE A 104 10.26 4.51 -32.19
CA ILE A 104 10.22 3.06 -32.01
C ILE A 104 8.80 2.59 -31.67
N PRO A 105 8.45 1.33 -31.94
CA PRO A 105 7.12 0.81 -31.57
C PRO A 105 6.89 0.86 -30.04
N PRO A 106 5.71 1.31 -29.58
CA PRO A 106 5.37 1.45 -28.15
C PRO A 106 4.92 0.13 -27.51
N TYR A 107 5.56 -0.97 -27.89
CA TYR A 107 5.24 -2.30 -27.39
C TYR A 107 6.38 -2.83 -26.54
N ILE A 108 6.04 -3.47 -25.43
CA ILE A 108 7.01 -4.05 -24.51
C ILE A 108 7.37 -5.44 -25.04
N PRO A 109 8.60 -5.68 -25.53
CA PRO A 109 8.98 -7.00 -26.02
C PRO A 109 8.98 -7.99 -24.86
N SER A 110 8.44 -9.19 -25.10
CA SER A 110 8.47 -10.27 -24.13
C SER A 110 9.77 -11.08 -24.30
N PRO A 111 10.54 -11.32 -23.23
CA PRO A 111 11.73 -12.17 -23.30
C PRO A 111 11.39 -13.67 -23.38
N ILE A 112 10.16 -14.05 -23.02
CA ILE A 112 9.71 -15.44 -22.93
C ILE A 112 8.29 -15.49 -23.48
N ASP A 113 8.04 -16.39 -24.42
CA ASP A 113 6.70 -16.59 -24.95
C ASP A 113 5.88 -17.47 -24.00
N ILE A 114 5.08 -16.83 -23.16
CA ILE A 114 4.18 -17.49 -22.22
C ILE A 114 2.74 -17.27 -22.68
N PRO A 115 1.96 -18.34 -22.95
CA PRO A 115 0.57 -18.23 -23.34
C PRO A 115 -0.23 -17.34 -22.39
N TYR A 116 -1.11 -16.49 -22.94
CA TYR A 116 -1.96 -15.52 -22.23
C TYR A 116 -1.24 -14.34 -21.55
N ILE A 117 0.09 -14.38 -21.41
CA ILE A 117 0.91 -13.27 -20.89
C ILE A 117 1.61 -12.51 -22.03
N THR A 118 2.05 -13.26 -23.04
CA THR A 118 2.65 -12.75 -24.26
C THR A 118 1.65 -12.87 -25.40
N GLN A 119 1.49 -11.80 -26.18
CA GLN A 119 0.70 -11.78 -27.41
C GLN A 119 1.60 -11.26 -28.53
N GLU A 120 1.78 -12.08 -29.57
CA GLU A 120 2.59 -11.73 -30.75
C GLU A 120 4.03 -11.28 -30.41
N GLY A 121 4.64 -11.89 -29.38
CA GLY A 121 5.99 -11.53 -28.91
C GLY A 121 6.05 -10.31 -27.98
N TYR A 122 4.91 -9.72 -27.61
CA TYR A 122 4.83 -8.58 -26.69
C TYR A 122 4.20 -8.96 -25.36
N LEU A 123 4.77 -8.41 -24.29
CA LEU A 123 4.30 -8.62 -22.93
C LEU A 123 3.07 -7.73 -22.67
N SER A 124 2.05 -8.27 -22.00
CA SER A 124 0.94 -7.46 -21.52
C SER A 124 1.39 -6.40 -20.51
N ASP A 125 1.06 -5.13 -20.76
CA ASP A 125 1.31 -4.00 -19.86
C ASP A 125 0.81 -4.29 -18.44
N LEU A 126 -0.37 -4.92 -18.32
CA LEU A 126 -0.96 -5.26 -17.02
C LEU A 126 -0.13 -6.30 -16.27
N THR A 127 0.45 -7.28 -16.96
CA THR A 127 1.30 -8.28 -16.30
C THR A 127 2.55 -7.62 -15.71
N LEU A 128 3.21 -6.76 -16.48
CA LEU A 128 4.38 -6.03 -15.98
C LEU A 128 4.00 -5.11 -14.82
N PHE A 129 2.87 -4.42 -14.94
CA PHE A 129 2.34 -3.58 -13.88
C PHE A 129 2.14 -4.35 -12.58
N PHE A 130 1.45 -5.49 -12.62
CA PHE A 130 1.24 -6.30 -11.42
C PHE A 130 2.54 -6.80 -10.81
N ALA A 131 3.52 -7.20 -11.63
CA ALA A 131 4.84 -7.59 -11.13
C ALA A 131 5.53 -6.44 -10.37
N VAL A 132 5.48 -5.23 -10.91
CA VAL A 132 6.03 -4.02 -10.25
C VAL A 132 5.28 -3.70 -8.97
N VAL A 133 3.95 -3.78 -8.99
CA VAL A 133 3.08 -3.53 -7.83
C VAL A 133 3.38 -4.51 -6.70
N LEU A 134 3.55 -5.80 -7.00
CA LEU A 134 3.89 -6.83 -6.00
C LEU A 134 5.25 -6.54 -5.36
N ALA A 135 6.26 -6.19 -6.15
CA ALA A 135 7.57 -5.80 -5.65
C ALA A 135 7.48 -4.52 -4.77
N TYR A 136 6.71 -3.53 -5.22
CA TYR A 136 6.51 -2.28 -4.50
C TYR A 136 5.73 -2.47 -3.19
N GLN A 137 4.76 -3.38 -3.13
CA GLN A 137 3.90 -3.60 -1.97
C GLN A 137 4.70 -3.94 -0.71
N ALA A 138 5.77 -4.75 -0.84
CA ALA A 138 6.66 -5.08 0.26
C ALA A 138 7.34 -3.83 0.85
N LEU A 139 7.81 -2.93 -0.01
CA LEU A 139 8.43 -1.67 0.40
C LEU A 139 7.40 -0.72 1.03
N HIS A 140 6.24 -0.56 0.40
CA HIS A 140 5.15 0.27 0.91
C HIS A 140 4.75 -0.14 2.33
N ASN A 141 4.49 -1.44 2.56
CA ASN A 141 4.06 -1.97 3.86
C ASN A 141 5.11 -1.78 4.97
N LYS A 142 6.40 -1.83 4.61
CA LYS A 142 7.50 -1.58 5.53
C LYS A 142 7.56 -0.09 5.92
N VAL A 143 7.36 0.81 4.97
CA VAL A 143 7.47 2.26 5.19
C VAL A 143 6.25 2.83 5.90
N THR A 144 5.03 2.40 5.56
CA THR A 144 3.79 2.90 6.16
C THR A 144 3.48 2.29 7.53
N GLY A 145 4.22 1.26 7.94
CA GLY A 145 4.00 0.56 9.19
C GLY A 145 2.77 -0.35 9.18
N VAL A 146 2.17 -0.63 8.02
CA VAL A 146 1.07 -1.61 7.87
C VAL A 146 1.50 -3.00 8.33
N SER A 147 2.78 -3.35 8.16
CA SER A 147 3.36 -4.59 8.71
C SER A 147 3.19 -4.74 10.24
N LEU A 148 3.08 -3.63 10.98
CA LEU A 148 2.83 -3.64 12.43
C LEU A 148 1.38 -4.03 12.77
N LEU A 149 0.43 -3.80 11.85
CA LEU A 149 -0.97 -4.19 12.03
C LEU A 149 -1.14 -5.70 11.93
N GLN A 150 -0.36 -6.36 11.08
CA GLN A 150 -0.40 -7.81 10.88
C GLN A 150 0.25 -8.59 12.05
N THR A 151 1.26 -7.99 12.69
CA THR A 151 1.96 -8.60 13.83
C THR A 151 1.28 -8.30 15.17
N GLY A 152 0.61 -7.15 15.33
CA GLY A 152 -0.15 -6.82 16.54
C GLY A 152 -1.51 -7.53 16.67
N SER A 153 -1.93 -8.31 15.67
CA SER A 153 -3.14 -9.15 15.72
C SER A 153 -2.93 -10.57 16.24
N GLN A 154 -1.68 -10.96 16.50
CA GLN A 154 -1.31 -12.19 17.22
C GLN A 154 -1.08 -11.87 18.70
#